data_AF-A0A2X2E3A4-F1
#
_entry.id   AF-A0A2X2E3A4-F1
#
_cell.length_a   1.000
_cell.length_b   1.000
_cell.length_c   1.000
_cell.angle_alpha   90.00
_cell.angle_beta   90.00
_cell.angle_gamma   90.00
#
_symmetry.space_group_name_H-M   'P 1'
#
loop_
_entity.id
_entity.type
_entity.pdbx_description
1 polymer ?
#
loop_
_entity_poly.entity_id
_entity_poly.type
_entity_poly.pdbx_seq_one_letter_code
_entity_poly.pdbx_strand_id
1 'polypeptide(L)'
;MQGAMTRILLGSVMFSAAICQVQAEALQPDPAWQEGRLANGFQWQILQTPQRPNDRIQIRLLVNTGSLSEKRSETGFSSLVSKLNVLENTGLTPEKTR
;
A
#
# COMPACT_ATOMS: atom_id res chain seq x y z
N MET A 1 -5.63 21.52 56.73
CA MET A 1 -4.62 20.73 55.98
C MET A 1 -5.21 19.57 55.18
N GLN A 2 -6.25 18.87 55.67
CA GLN A 2 -6.87 17.74 54.97
C GLN A 2 -7.48 18.10 53.59
N GLY A 3 -8.22 19.20 53.47
CA GLY A 3 -8.84 19.60 52.19
C GLY A 3 -7.84 20.02 51.08
N ALA A 4 -6.61 20.41 51.43
CA ALA A 4 -5.56 20.70 50.46
C ALA A 4 -5.01 19.40 49.85
N MET A 5 -4.78 18.38 50.68
CA MET A 5 -4.34 17.05 50.25
C MET A 5 -5.37 16.38 49.33
N THR A 6 -6.67 16.49 49.63
CA THR A 6 -7.73 15.91 48.79
C THR A 6 -7.77 16.55 47.40
N ARG A 7 -7.57 17.87 47.30
CA ARG A 7 -7.52 18.58 46.02
C ARG A 7 -6.30 18.21 45.19
N ILE A 8 -5.15 18.02 45.82
CA ILE A 8 -3.92 17.56 45.16
C ILE A 8 -4.08 16.14 44.64
N LEU A 9 -4.65 15.23 45.44
CA LEU A 9 -4.94 13.85 45.05
C LEU A 9 -5.93 13.77 43.90
N LEU A 10 -7.01 14.57 43.92
CA LEU A 10 -7.99 14.58 42.84
C LEU A 10 -7.39 15.14 41.54
N GLY A 11 -6.56 16.18 41.65
CA GLY A 11 -5.85 16.76 40.52
C GLY A 11 -4.82 15.81 39.91
N SER A 12 -4.06 15.07 40.72
CA SER A 12 -3.09 14.10 40.23
C SER A 12 -3.76 12.90 39.54
N VAL A 13 -4.87 12.38 40.10
CA VAL A 13 -5.65 11.32 39.47
C VAL A 13 -6.24 11.78 38.14
N MET A 14 -6.81 13.00 38.08
CA MET A 14 -7.32 13.56 36.82
C MET A 14 -6.20 13.78 35.78
N PHE A 15 -5.02 14.22 36.22
CA PHE A 15 -3.87 14.43 35.33
C PHE A 15 -3.33 13.11 34.77
N SER A 16 -3.19 12.08 35.61
CA SER A 16 -2.81 10.73 35.16
C SER A 16 -3.84 10.12 34.22
N ALA A 17 -5.13 10.33 34.47
CA ALA A 17 -6.19 9.88 33.57
C ALA A 17 -6.11 10.56 32.20
N ALA A 18 -5.83 11.88 32.14
CA ALA A 18 -5.71 12.62 30.90
C ALA A 18 -4.49 12.17 30.05
N ILE A 19 -3.34 11.88 30.69
CA ILE A 19 -2.14 11.43 29.98
C ILE A 19 -2.32 10.03 29.37
N CYS A 20 -3.04 9.12 30.04
CA CYS A 20 -3.33 7.79 29.50
C CYS A 20 -4.30 7.80 28.31
N GLN A 21 -4.96 8.93 28.01
CA GLN A 21 -5.92 9.06 26.90
C GLN A 21 -5.29 9.72 25.66
N VAL A 22 -4.02 10.16 25.72
CA VAL A 22 -3.31 10.68 24.54
C VAL A 22 -2.82 9.47 23.73
N GLN A 23 -3.72 8.94 22.89
CA GLN A 23 -3.33 8.01 21.83
C GLN A 23 -2.86 8.82 20.63
N ALA A 24 -1.74 8.41 20.04
CA ALA A 24 -1.30 8.98 18.78
C ALA A 24 -2.32 8.64 17.70
N GLU A 25 -2.66 9.63 16.87
CA GLU A 25 -3.53 9.44 15.71
C GLU A 25 -2.90 8.42 14.77
N ALA A 26 -3.72 7.54 14.19
CA ALA A 26 -3.23 6.58 13.21
C ALA A 26 -2.73 7.33 11.96
N LEU A 27 -1.61 6.89 11.40
CA LEU A 27 -1.12 7.40 10.13
C LEU A 27 -2.20 7.22 9.07
N GLN A 28 -2.70 8.34 8.56
CA GLN A 28 -3.68 8.31 7.48
C GLN A 28 -2.95 8.03 6.15
N PRO A 29 -3.53 7.16 5.30
CA PRO A 29 -3.00 6.96 3.96
C PRO A 29 -3.10 8.26 3.16
N ASP A 30 -2.25 8.40 2.14
CA ASP A 30 -2.21 9.59 1.31
C ASP A 30 -3.55 9.75 0.52
N PRO A 31 -4.31 10.84 0.75
CA PRO A 31 -5.61 11.03 0.13
C PRO A 31 -5.56 11.27 -1.38
N ALA A 32 -4.39 11.56 -1.95
CA ALA A 32 -4.24 11.73 -3.39
C ALA A 32 -4.33 10.39 -4.15
N TRP A 33 -4.11 9.27 -3.47
CA TRP A 33 -4.26 7.93 -4.05
C TRP A 33 -5.73 7.52 -4.08
N GLN A 34 -6.20 7.23 -5.28
CA GLN A 34 -7.49 6.59 -5.50
C GLN A 34 -7.24 5.09 -5.59
N GLU A 35 -8.00 4.30 -4.83
CA GLU A 35 -7.87 2.85 -4.82
C GLU A 35 -9.24 2.16 -4.88
N GLY A 36 -9.24 0.93 -5.35
CA GLY A 36 -10.46 0.14 -5.44
C GLY A 36 -10.22 -1.32 -5.73
N ARG A 37 -11.32 -2.07 -5.72
CA ARG A 37 -11.33 -3.50 -6.01
C ARG A 37 -12.48 -3.85 -6.94
N LEU A 38 -12.18 -4.56 -8.01
CA LEU A 38 -13.17 -5.06 -8.96
C LEU A 38 -13.85 -6.32 -8.40
N ALA A 39 -14.99 -6.70 -9.00
CA ALA A 39 -15.77 -7.86 -8.56
C ALA A 39 -14.99 -9.20 -8.65
N ASN A 40 -14.03 -9.31 -9.58
CA ASN A 40 -13.14 -10.47 -9.71
C ASN A 40 -12.00 -10.49 -8.68
N GLY A 41 -11.95 -9.50 -7.79
CA GLY A 41 -10.93 -9.37 -6.76
C GLY A 41 -9.69 -8.58 -7.14
N PHE A 42 -9.55 -8.12 -8.39
CA PHE A 42 -8.44 -7.30 -8.86
C PHE A 42 -8.41 -5.95 -8.14
N GLN A 43 -7.26 -5.59 -7.57
CA GLN A 43 -7.05 -4.32 -6.88
C GLN A 43 -6.34 -3.34 -7.81
N TRP A 44 -6.72 -2.07 -7.74
CA TRP A 44 -6.12 -1.01 -8.55
C TRP A 44 -5.87 0.23 -7.71
N GLN A 45 -4.86 0.98 -8.10
CA GLN A 45 -4.46 2.24 -7.48
C GLN A 45 -4.10 3.25 -8.57
N ILE A 46 -4.55 4.49 -8.41
CA ILE A 46 -4.35 5.59 -9.36
C ILE A 46 -3.92 6.82 -8.57
N LEU A 47 -2.78 7.39 -8.94
CA LEU A 47 -2.32 8.70 -8.48
C LEU A 47 -2.34 9.67 -9.65
N GLN A 48 -3.18 10.69 -9.56
CA GLN A 48 -3.23 11.76 -10.55
C GLN A 48 -2.15 12.80 -10.23
N THR A 49 -1.35 13.19 -11.23
CA THR A 49 -0.31 14.21 -11.08
C THR A 49 -0.57 15.42 -11.99
N PRO A 50 -1.67 16.17 -11.77
CA PRO A 50 -2.04 17.32 -12.62
C PRO A 50 -0.95 18.40 -12.66
N GLN A 51 -0.15 18.51 -11.60
CA GLN A 51 1.02 19.38 -11.51
C GLN A 51 2.15 19.05 -12.52
N ARG A 52 2.12 17.88 -13.17
CA ARG A 52 3.09 17.46 -14.20
C ARG A 52 2.36 16.95 -15.45
N PRO A 53 1.72 17.84 -16.22
CA PRO A 53 0.87 17.44 -17.34
C PRO A 53 1.64 16.84 -18.53
N ASN A 54 2.92 17.18 -18.68
CA ASN A 54 3.78 16.70 -19.77
C ASN A 54 4.62 15.46 -19.40
N ASP A 55 4.47 14.95 -18.17
CA ASP A 55 5.25 13.80 -17.70
C ASP A 55 4.69 12.48 -18.25
N ARG A 56 5.50 11.44 -18.27
CA ARG A 56 5.08 10.12 -18.77
C ARG A 56 4.15 9.44 -17.78
N ILE A 57 3.10 8.80 -18.29
CA ILE A 57 2.24 7.94 -17.48
C ILE A 57 3.00 6.66 -17.14
N GLN A 58 3.00 6.30 -15.85
CA GLN A 58 3.57 5.04 -15.38
C GLN A 58 2.44 4.03 -15.09
N ILE A 59 2.55 2.84 -15.67
CA ILE A 59 1.65 1.73 -15.42
C ILE A 59 2.46 0.59 -14.81
N ARG A 60 1.97 0.03 -13.71
CA ARG A 60 2.61 -1.10 -13.01
C ARG A 60 1.56 -2.16 -12.72
N LEU A 61 1.86 -3.39 -13.11
CA LEU A 61 1.09 -4.57 -12.73
C LEU A 61 1.88 -5.33 -11.67
N LEU A 62 1.32 -5.45 -10.47
CA LEU A 62 1.92 -6.22 -9.39
C LEU A 62 1.21 -7.56 -9.29
N VAL A 63 1.99 -8.63 -9.30
CA VAL A 63 1.52 -9.99 -9.01
C VAL A 63 2.18 -10.42 -7.71
N ASN A 64 1.37 -10.68 -6.68
CA ASN A 64 1.85 -11.08 -5.35
C ASN A 64 2.21 -12.57 -5.33
N THR A 65 3.11 -12.98 -6.23
CA THR A 65 3.65 -14.33 -6.36
C THR A 65 5.08 -14.21 -6.87
N GLY A 66 5.99 -15.01 -6.31
CA GLY A 66 7.39 -15.01 -6.69
C GLY A 66 8.05 -16.32 -6.33
N SER A 67 9.39 -16.35 -6.31
CA SER A 67 10.17 -17.57 -6.10
C SER A 67 9.87 -18.29 -4.78
N LEU A 68 9.44 -17.57 -3.73
CA LEU A 68 9.03 -18.18 -2.46
C LEU A 68 7.78 -19.06 -2.57
N SER A 69 6.98 -18.87 -3.62
CA SER A 69 5.78 -19.68 -3.89
C SER A 69 6.05 -20.85 -4.84
N GLU A 70 7.28 -20.99 -5.35
CA GLU A 70 7.64 -22.07 -6.26
C GLU A 70 7.82 -23.40 -5.51
N LYS A 71 7.35 -24.49 -6.11
CA LYS A 71 7.71 -25.84 -5.66
C LYS A 71 9.12 -26.18 -6.12
N ARG A 72 9.69 -27.26 -5.56
CA ARG A 72 11.02 -27.77 -5.96
C ARG A 72 11.13 -28.04 -7.46
N SER A 73 10.06 -28.54 -8.09
CA SER A 73 9.99 -28.80 -9.54
C SER A 73 9.79 -27.54 -10.39
N GLU A 74 9.41 -26.42 -9.78
CA GLU A 74 9.04 -25.16 -10.45
C GLU A 74 10.12 -24.08 -10.24
N THR A 75 11.32 -24.48 -9.82
CA THR A 75 12.43 -23.56 -9.52
C THR A 75 12.72 -22.69 -10.74
N GLY A 76 12.61 -21.37 -10.58
CA GLY A 76 12.85 -20.36 -11.61
C GLY A 76 11.63 -19.99 -12.46
N PHE A 77 10.47 -20.60 -12.23
CA PHE A 77 9.26 -20.36 -13.04
C PHE A 77 8.78 -18.92 -12.96
N SER A 78 8.78 -18.28 -11.79
CA SER A 78 8.31 -16.90 -11.61
C SER A 78 9.10 -15.92 -12.48
N SER A 79 10.41 -16.15 -12.61
CA SER A 79 11.28 -15.34 -13.48
C SER A 79 11.03 -15.63 -14.96
N LEU A 80 10.85 -16.91 -15.32
CA LEU A 80 10.59 -17.32 -16.70
C LEU A 80 9.26 -16.75 -17.22
N VAL A 81 8.17 -16.90 -16.45
CA VAL A 81 6.83 -16.41 -16.81
C VAL A 81 6.85 -14.91 -17.07
N SER A 82 7.56 -14.15 -16.23
CA SER A 82 7.70 -12.70 -16.38
C SER A 82 8.39 -12.31 -17.70
N LYS A 83 9.35 -13.10 -18.18
CA LYS A 83 10.05 -12.89 -19.45
C LYS A 83 9.21 -13.30 -20.65
N LEU A 84 8.46 -14.40 -20.55
CA LEU A 84 7.61 -14.91 -21.63
C LEU A 84 6.53 -13.89 -22.04
N ASN A 85 5.96 -13.15 -21.08
CA ASN A 85 4.97 -12.11 -21.36
C ASN A 85 5.50 -10.97 -22.29
N VAL A 86 6.82 -10.81 -22.38
CA VAL A 86 7.44 -9.84 -23.30
C VAL A 86 7.62 -10.43 -24.71
N LEU A 87 7.77 -11.76 -24.83
CA LEU A 87 8.07 -12.44 -26.09
C LEU A 87 6.81 -12.82 -26.87
N GLU A 88 5.77 -13.28 -26.19
CA GLU A 88 4.51 -13.68 -26.80
C GLU A 88 3.35 -12.97 -26.11
N ASN A 89 2.88 -11.90 -26.73
CA ASN A 89 1.67 -11.20 -26.31
C ASN A 89 0.65 -11.29 -27.43
N THR A 90 -0.43 -12.03 -27.20
CA THR A 90 -1.47 -12.32 -28.20
C THR A 90 -2.21 -11.05 -28.67
N GLY A 91 -2.14 -9.97 -27.89
CA GLY A 91 -2.70 -8.66 -28.24
C GLY A 91 -1.70 -7.70 -28.91
N LEU A 92 -0.41 -8.05 -28.95
CA LEU A 92 0.63 -7.28 -29.65
C LEU A 92 1.02 -8.06 -30.90
N THR A 93 0.62 -7.56 -32.08
CA THR A 93 1.22 -8.06 -33.32
C THR A 93 2.71 -7.78 -33.27
N PRO A 94 3.60 -8.79 -33.41
CA PRO A 94 5.03 -8.53 -33.45
C PRO A 94 5.27 -7.56 -34.60
N GLU A 95 5.82 -6.39 -34.30
CA GLU A 95 6.21 -5.46 -35.34
C GLU A 95 7.26 -6.19 -36.19
N LYS A 96 7.02 -6.25 -37.50
CA LYS A 96 7.94 -6.87 -38.45
C LYS A 96 9.18 -5.98 -38.52
N THR A 97 10.15 -6.21 -37.66
CA THR A 97 11.46 -5.56 -37.71
C THR A 97 12.03 -5.75 -39.11
N ARG A 98 12.13 -4.65 -39.87
CA ARG A 98 12.64 -4.61 -41.24
C ARG A 98 14.11 -4.26 -41.24
#